data_AF-A0A3P6T011-F1
#
_entry.id   AF-A0A3P6T011-F1
#
_cell.length_a   1.000
_cell.length_b   1.000
_cell.length_c   1.000
_cell.angle_alpha   90.00
_cell.angle_beta   90.00
_cell.angle_gamma   90.00
#
_symmetry.space_group_name_H-M   'P 1'
#
loop_
_entity.id
_entity.type
_entity.pdbx_description
1 polymer ?
#
loop_
_entity_poly.entity_id
_entity_poly.type
_entity_poly.pdbx_seq_one_letter_code
_entity_poly.pdbx_strand_id
1 'polypeptide(L)'
;MSKSIEKRVWPTQSSLRQLEEFLSVTLIEKVERRKLTESQLLDLSAKELGHMFSCDGEKLYQTMRMLPRVEVDATLKPITYTIMQVSATLTPAFIWNDRLLGKNGAQSFWLTLENIDENLIVHQERIAINKKKVRMGESQNLIFTIPIRDHQLTNVFQLRVASEYFLVDDTVVALSMHNCILPKSYKAHTDLLPLDPLPVKAIGNELFESIYNFSYFNPIQTQVCFPLF
;
A
#
# COMPACT_ATOMS: atom_id res chain seq x y z
N MET A 1 3.57 5.06 -20.78
CA MET A 1 3.16 5.49 -22.15
C MET A 1 1.90 6.35 -22.16
N SER A 2 0.78 5.94 -21.53
CA SER A 2 -0.46 6.75 -21.51
C SER A 2 -0.24 8.18 -20.97
N LYS A 3 0.42 8.34 -19.81
CA LYS A 3 0.77 9.66 -19.24
C LYS A 3 1.58 10.55 -20.20
N SER A 4 2.49 9.96 -20.96
CA SER A 4 3.34 10.68 -21.93
C SER A 4 2.55 11.23 -23.11
N ILE A 5 1.52 10.50 -23.55
CA ILE A 5 0.63 10.97 -24.61
C ILE A 5 -0.22 12.14 -24.11
N GLU A 6 -0.81 11.99 -22.93
CA GLU A 6 -1.67 13.02 -22.35
C GLU A 6 -0.91 14.31 -22.04
N LYS A 7 0.27 14.19 -21.41
CA LYS A 7 1.12 15.33 -21.04
C LYS A 7 1.99 15.83 -22.19
N ARG A 8 2.08 15.09 -23.31
CA ARG A 8 3.00 15.37 -24.43
C ARG A 8 4.47 15.50 -24.00
N VAL A 9 4.87 14.71 -22.99
CA VAL A 9 6.22 14.70 -22.41
C VAL A 9 6.75 13.26 -22.41
N TRP A 10 8.00 13.09 -22.82
CA TRP A 10 8.66 11.79 -22.79
C TRP A 10 9.11 11.42 -21.37
N PRO A 11 9.11 10.13 -20.98
CA PRO A 11 9.59 9.71 -19.66
C PRO A 11 11.07 10.07 -19.39
N THR A 12 11.86 10.27 -20.44
CA THR A 12 13.28 10.65 -20.35
C THR A 12 13.49 12.15 -20.17
N GLN A 13 12.44 12.96 -20.25
CA GLN A 13 12.50 14.41 -20.05
C GLN A 13 12.24 14.78 -18.59
N SER A 14 12.58 16.01 -18.22
CA SER A 14 12.36 16.47 -16.85
C SER A 14 10.87 16.54 -16.53
N SER A 15 10.48 16.10 -15.32
CA SER A 15 9.11 16.24 -14.80
C SER A 15 8.65 17.70 -14.77
N LEU A 16 9.58 18.66 -14.74
CA LEU A 16 9.32 20.12 -14.77
C LEU A 16 8.68 20.60 -16.07
N ARG A 17 8.78 19.84 -17.16
CA ARG A 17 8.04 20.10 -18.41
C ARG A 17 6.52 20.13 -18.20
N GLN A 18 6.02 19.53 -17.12
CA GLN A 18 4.60 19.60 -16.74
C GLN A 18 4.21 20.90 -16.02
N LEU A 19 5.17 21.79 -15.77
CA LEU A 19 5.02 23.04 -15.00
C LEU A 19 5.29 24.28 -15.86
N GLU A 20 5.07 24.21 -17.17
CA GLU A 20 5.31 25.31 -18.12
C GLU A 20 4.49 26.58 -17.80
N GLU A 21 3.37 26.47 -17.09
CA GLU A 21 2.62 27.64 -16.59
C GLU A 21 3.41 28.44 -15.53
N PHE A 22 4.29 27.77 -14.77
CA PHE A 22 5.01 28.35 -13.64
C PHE A 22 6.47 28.67 -13.96
N LEU A 23 7.11 27.86 -14.81
CA LEU A 23 8.54 27.94 -15.15
C LEU A 23 8.75 28.24 -16.63
N SER A 24 9.79 29.03 -16.95
CA SER A 24 10.14 29.28 -18.35
C SER A 24 10.77 28.04 -18.99
N VAL A 25 10.47 27.80 -20.27
CA VAL A 25 11.05 26.69 -21.05
C VAL A 25 12.59 26.75 -21.03
N THR A 26 13.16 27.95 -21.10
CA THR A 26 14.62 28.17 -21.03
C THR A 26 15.24 27.70 -19.71
N LEU A 27 14.51 27.81 -18.59
CA LEU A 27 14.97 27.32 -17.30
C LEU A 27 14.89 25.79 -17.25
N ILE A 28 13.81 25.21 -17.74
CA ILE A 28 13.63 23.75 -17.79
C ILE A 28 14.74 23.10 -18.62
N GLU A 29 15.09 23.67 -19.78
CA GLU A 29 16.21 23.18 -20.59
C GLU A 29 17.56 23.29 -19.88
N LYS A 30 17.80 24.36 -19.10
CA LYS A 30 19.02 24.48 -18.27
C LYS A 30 19.09 23.37 -17.23
N VAL A 31 17.95 23.03 -16.60
CA VAL A 31 17.86 21.92 -15.63
C VAL A 31 18.15 20.59 -16.31
N GLU A 32 17.51 20.31 -17.45
CA GLU A 32 17.73 19.07 -18.23
C GLU A 32 19.18 18.88 -18.67
N ARG A 33 19.87 19.96 -19.06
CA ARG A 33 21.29 19.90 -19.45
C ARG A 33 22.21 19.43 -18.33
N ARG A 34 21.83 19.62 -17.06
CA ARG A 34 22.63 19.17 -15.91
C ARG A 34 22.50 17.67 -15.63
N LYS A 35 21.45 17.01 -16.16
CA LYS A 35 21.20 15.57 -15.99
C LYS A 35 21.20 15.10 -14.52
N LEU A 36 20.71 15.94 -13.62
CA LEU A 36 20.46 15.55 -12.23
C LEU A 36 19.22 14.66 -12.15
N THR A 37 19.23 13.70 -11.23
CA THR A 37 18.01 12.93 -10.93
C THR A 37 16.98 13.81 -10.22
N GLU A 38 15.72 13.41 -10.25
CA GLU A 38 14.65 14.17 -9.59
C GLU A 38 14.89 14.26 -8.08
N SER A 39 15.33 13.17 -7.45
CA SER A 39 15.73 13.12 -6.03
C SER A 39 16.82 14.13 -5.70
N GLN A 40 17.93 14.13 -6.46
CA GLN A 40 19.03 15.07 -6.27
C GLN A 40 18.57 16.52 -6.38
N LEU A 41 17.67 16.82 -7.32
CA LEU A 41 17.17 18.18 -7.53
C LEU A 41 16.31 18.65 -6.35
N LEU A 42 15.58 17.73 -5.69
CA LEU A 42 14.74 18.05 -4.54
C LEU A 42 15.52 18.29 -3.26
N ASP A 43 16.66 17.64 -3.10
CA ASP A 43 17.55 17.79 -1.94
C ASP A 43 18.24 19.16 -1.91
N LEU A 44 18.34 19.84 -3.06
CA LEU A 44 18.96 21.16 -3.16
C LEU A 44 18.11 22.24 -2.48
N SER A 45 18.79 23.14 -1.77
CA SER A 45 18.19 24.34 -1.20
C SER A 45 17.85 25.39 -2.28
N ALA A 46 16.92 26.29 -1.97
CA ALA A 46 16.56 27.40 -2.85
C ALA A 46 17.77 28.25 -3.27
N LYS A 47 18.76 28.45 -2.37
CA LYS A 47 19.99 29.18 -2.68
C LYS A 47 20.87 28.44 -3.68
N GLU A 48 21.05 27.13 -3.51
CA GLU A 48 21.83 26.30 -4.43
C GLU A 48 21.18 26.25 -5.80
N LEU A 49 19.85 26.09 -5.87
CA LEU A 49 19.09 26.13 -7.12
C LEU A 49 19.26 27.47 -7.84
N GLY A 50 19.12 28.59 -7.11
CA GLY A 50 19.29 29.93 -7.67
C GLY A 50 20.69 30.17 -8.22
N HIS A 51 21.72 29.75 -7.49
CA HIS A 51 23.12 29.85 -7.92
C HIS A 51 23.41 28.93 -9.12
N MET A 52 22.95 27.68 -9.07
CA MET A 52 23.26 26.65 -10.08
C MET A 52 22.62 26.93 -11.44
N PHE A 53 21.40 27.46 -11.45
CA PHE A 53 20.63 27.70 -12.68
C PHE A 53 20.55 29.19 -13.06
N SER A 54 21.11 30.07 -12.22
CA SER A 54 21.05 31.53 -12.37
C SER A 54 19.61 32.00 -12.56
N CYS A 55 18.74 31.64 -11.60
CA CYS A 55 17.30 31.91 -11.64
C CYS A 55 16.78 32.32 -10.25
N ASP A 56 15.48 32.63 -10.18
CA ASP A 56 14.77 32.72 -8.91
C ASP A 56 14.67 31.33 -8.28
N GLY A 57 15.62 31.03 -7.40
CA GLY A 57 15.76 29.73 -6.75
C GLY A 57 14.59 29.40 -5.80
N GLU A 58 13.98 30.41 -5.18
CA GLU A 58 12.84 30.21 -4.28
C GLU A 58 11.60 29.78 -5.07
N LYS A 59 11.33 30.48 -6.19
CA LYS A 59 10.25 30.11 -7.09
C LYS A 59 10.43 28.69 -7.64
N LEU A 60 11.64 28.34 -8.08
CA LEU A 60 11.94 26.99 -8.56
C LEU A 60 11.74 25.94 -7.45
N TYR A 61 12.31 26.19 -6.27
CA TYR A 61 12.23 25.30 -5.10
C TYR A 61 10.78 24.97 -4.71
N GLN A 62 9.90 25.98 -4.67
CA GLN A 62 8.48 25.80 -4.34
C GLN A 62 7.72 25.09 -5.46
N THR A 63 7.97 25.47 -6.72
CA THR A 63 7.26 24.93 -7.89
C THR A 63 7.52 23.44 -8.08
N MET A 64 8.76 23.00 -7.89
CA MET A 64 9.12 21.58 -7.95
C MET A 64 8.38 20.71 -6.93
N ARG A 65 8.05 21.28 -5.76
CA ARG A 65 7.33 20.60 -4.68
C ARG A 65 5.82 20.58 -4.90
N MET A 66 5.31 21.15 -5.98
CA MET A 66 3.88 21.08 -6.33
C MET A 66 3.52 19.77 -7.04
N LEU A 67 4.50 19.06 -7.60
CA LEU A 67 4.28 17.78 -8.28
C LEU A 67 3.87 16.70 -7.26
N PRO A 68 2.81 15.92 -7.52
CA PRO A 68 2.32 14.93 -6.55
C PRO A 68 3.33 13.81 -6.30
N ARG A 69 3.81 13.71 -5.06
CA ARG A 69 4.70 12.64 -4.58
C ARG A 69 4.21 12.08 -3.26
N VAL A 70 4.50 10.81 -3.01
CA VAL A 70 4.05 10.12 -1.80
C VAL A 70 5.21 9.33 -1.24
N GLU A 71 5.60 9.65 -0.01
CA GLU A 71 6.50 8.82 0.78
C GLU A 71 5.72 7.61 1.29
N VAL A 72 6.38 6.45 1.28
CA VAL A 72 5.75 5.17 1.59
C VAL A 72 6.64 4.45 2.58
N ASP A 73 6.07 4.09 3.72
CA ASP A 73 6.66 3.13 4.64
C ASP A 73 5.82 1.87 4.61
N ALA A 74 6.44 0.71 4.38
CA ALA A 74 5.70 -0.53 4.28
C ALA A 74 6.39 -1.68 5.01
N THR A 75 5.58 -2.58 5.56
CA THR A 75 6.05 -3.75 6.31
C THR A 75 5.23 -4.99 5.95
N LEU A 76 5.89 -6.15 6.02
CA LEU A 76 5.28 -7.46 5.84
C LEU A 76 5.21 -8.19 7.18
N LYS A 77 4.06 -8.77 7.50
CA LYS A 77 3.85 -9.57 8.71
C LYS A 77 3.09 -10.85 8.38
N PRO A 78 3.55 -12.03 8.83
CA PRO A 78 2.81 -13.26 8.58
C PRO A 78 1.56 -13.33 9.46
N ILE A 79 0.41 -13.66 8.86
CA ILE A 79 -0.84 -13.98 9.56
C ILE A 79 -0.93 -15.51 9.74
N THR A 80 -0.68 -16.25 8.67
CA THR A 80 -0.64 -17.71 8.65
C THR A 80 0.59 -18.17 7.88
N TYR A 81 0.83 -19.48 7.80
CA TYR A 81 1.88 -20.07 6.96
C TYR A 81 1.69 -19.84 5.45
N THR A 82 0.52 -19.35 5.00
CA THR A 82 0.21 -19.06 3.58
C THR A 82 -0.27 -17.63 3.33
N ILE A 83 -0.44 -16.81 4.37
CA ILE A 83 -1.02 -15.46 4.25
C ILE A 83 -0.11 -14.46 4.94
N MET A 84 0.34 -13.47 4.18
CA MET A 84 1.05 -12.29 4.70
C MET A 84 0.12 -11.09 4.72
N GLN A 85 0.23 -10.27 5.76
CA GLN A 85 -0.30 -8.93 5.80
C GLN A 85 0.76 -7.95 5.32
N VAL A 86 0.36 -7.06 4.41
CA VAL A 86 1.12 -5.88 4.05
C VAL A 86 0.48 -4.69 4.75
N SER A 87 1.28 -3.93 5.49
CA SER A 87 0.86 -2.65 6.08
C SER A 87 1.68 -1.55 5.46
N ALA A 88 1.04 -0.62 4.76
CA ALA A 88 1.67 0.51 4.11
C ALA A 88 1.11 1.83 4.68
N THR A 89 1.99 2.75 5.02
CA THR A 89 1.68 4.11 5.46
C THR A 89 2.14 5.07 4.39
N LEU A 90 1.19 5.82 3.82
CA LEU A 90 1.43 6.72 2.70
C LEU A 90 1.34 8.16 3.18
N THR A 91 2.43 8.89 3.07
CA THR A 91 2.56 10.28 3.52
C THR A 91 2.70 11.20 2.30
N PRO A 92 1.78 12.16 2.09
CA PRO A 92 1.88 13.07 0.96
C PRO A 92 3.10 14.01 1.12
N ALA A 93 4.02 13.98 0.16
CA ALA A 93 5.27 14.74 0.17
C ALA A 93 5.27 15.85 -0.90
N PHE A 94 4.18 16.60 -0.99
CA PHE A 94 4.00 17.68 -1.97
C PHE A 94 3.08 18.80 -1.46
N ILE A 95 3.17 19.96 -2.10
CA ILE A 95 2.39 21.15 -1.80
C ILE A 95 1.20 21.24 -2.75
N TRP A 96 0.00 21.39 -2.19
CA TRP A 96 -1.19 21.50 -3.02
C TRP A 96 -1.29 22.86 -3.71
N ASN A 97 -1.16 22.87 -5.04
CA ASN A 97 -1.42 24.04 -5.87
C ASN A 97 -2.76 23.91 -6.61
N ASP A 98 -3.68 24.87 -6.39
CA ASP A 98 -5.04 24.80 -6.93
C ASP A 98 -5.14 24.99 -8.45
N ARG A 99 -4.14 25.63 -9.07
CA ARG A 99 -4.08 25.80 -10.52
C ARG A 99 -3.62 24.50 -11.19
N LEU A 100 -2.64 23.82 -10.60
CA LEU A 100 -2.09 22.58 -11.12
C LEU A 100 -2.97 21.35 -10.81
N LEU A 101 -3.46 21.26 -9.57
CA LEU A 101 -4.11 20.05 -9.02
C LEU A 101 -5.63 20.20 -8.84
N GLY A 102 -6.17 21.39 -9.13
CA GLY A 102 -7.58 21.72 -8.98
C GLY A 102 -7.98 22.15 -7.55
N LYS A 103 -9.06 22.94 -7.45
CA LYS A 103 -9.51 23.56 -6.20
C LYS A 103 -10.09 22.58 -5.17
N ASN A 104 -10.89 21.60 -5.61
CA ASN A 104 -11.60 20.63 -4.76
C ASN A 104 -11.26 19.17 -5.16
N GLY A 105 -10.02 18.94 -5.61
CA GLY A 105 -9.61 17.67 -6.18
C GLY A 105 -9.08 16.65 -5.17
N ALA A 106 -8.82 15.46 -5.71
CA ALA A 106 -7.99 14.43 -5.13
C ALA A 106 -6.91 14.06 -6.14
N GLN A 107 -5.74 13.65 -5.66
CA GLN A 107 -4.70 13.07 -6.50
C GLN A 107 -4.75 11.55 -6.38
N SER A 108 -4.82 10.88 -7.53
CA SER A 108 -4.88 9.43 -7.59
C SER A 108 -3.50 8.82 -7.81
N PHE A 109 -3.24 7.70 -7.15
CA PHE A 109 -2.03 6.91 -7.27
C PHE A 109 -2.37 5.43 -7.44
N TRP A 110 -1.51 4.72 -8.15
CA TRP A 110 -1.52 3.27 -8.24
C TRP A 110 -0.52 2.71 -7.26
N LEU A 111 -1.00 1.91 -6.31
CA LEU A 111 -0.18 1.09 -5.42
C LEU A 111 -0.12 -0.31 -6.01
N THR A 112 1.08 -0.79 -6.29
CA THR A 112 1.33 -2.10 -6.91
C THR A 112 2.36 -2.85 -6.08
N LEU A 113 2.02 -4.06 -5.65
CA LEU A 113 2.97 -4.99 -5.04
C LEU A 113 3.42 -5.99 -6.10
N GLU A 114 4.71 -6.04 -6.33
CA GLU A 114 5.36 -6.90 -7.31
C GLU A 114 6.28 -7.92 -6.62
N ASN A 115 6.27 -9.15 -7.10
CA ASN A 115 7.29 -10.17 -6.81
C ASN A 115 8.34 -10.10 -7.93
N ILE A 116 9.54 -9.62 -7.59
CA ILE A 116 10.58 -9.30 -8.58
C ILE A 116 11.16 -10.56 -9.20
N ASP A 117 11.36 -11.62 -8.40
CA ASP A 117 11.92 -12.88 -8.89
C ASP A 117 11.00 -13.61 -9.87
N GLU A 118 9.69 -13.49 -9.69
CA GLU A 118 8.67 -14.12 -10.55
C GLU A 118 8.12 -13.19 -11.63
N ASN A 119 8.53 -11.91 -11.64
CA ASN A 119 7.97 -10.87 -12.50
C ASN A 119 6.42 -10.84 -12.47
N LEU A 120 5.86 -10.93 -11.26
CA LEU A 120 4.42 -11.08 -11.03
C LEU A 120 3.88 -9.89 -10.22
N ILE A 121 2.79 -9.28 -10.70
CA ILE A 121 1.99 -8.36 -9.88
C ILE A 121 1.12 -9.19 -8.94
N VAL A 122 1.38 -9.07 -7.65
CA VAL A 122 0.70 -9.83 -6.59
C VAL A 122 -0.57 -9.11 -6.15
N HIS A 123 -0.50 -7.79 -6.06
CA HIS A 123 -1.63 -6.95 -5.65
C HIS A 123 -1.55 -5.58 -6.33
N GLN A 124 -2.70 -5.02 -6.68
CA GLN A 124 -2.79 -3.67 -7.22
C GLN A 124 -4.05 -2.99 -6.70
N GLU A 125 -3.90 -1.75 -6.25
CA GLU A 125 -4.99 -0.93 -5.73
C GLU A 125 -4.84 0.52 -6.21
N ARG A 126 -5.98 1.17 -6.46
CA ARG A 126 -6.02 2.61 -6.77
C ARG A 126 -6.40 3.39 -5.52
N ILE A 127 -5.57 4.36 -5.16
CA ILE A 127 -5.74 5.17 -3.96
C ILE A 127 -5.93 6.63 -4.36
N ALA A 128 -6.70 7.38 -3.56
CA ALA A 128 -6.90 8.80 -3.76
C ALA A 128 -6.51 9.57 -2.49
N ILE A 129 -5.68 10.60 -2.62
CA ILE A 129 -5.27 11.49 -1.54
C ILE A 129 -5.93 12.86 -1.78
N ASN A 130 -6.82 13.24 -0.87
CA ASN A 130 -7.56 14.49 -0.96
C ASN A 130 -6.71 15.68 -0.51
N LYS A 131 -7.01 16.86 -1.06
CA LYS A 131 -6.37 18.14 -0.71
C LYS A 131 -6.23 18.39 0.80
N LYS A 132 -7.24 18.05 1.59
CA LYS A 132 -7.20 18.24 3.05
C LYS A 132 -6.07 17.44 3.69
N LYS A 133 -5.90 16.17 3.32
CA LYS A 133 -4.83 15.32 3.84
C LYS A 133 -3.45 15.85 3.47
N VAL A 134 -3.27 16.30 2.22
CA VAL A 134 -2.03 16.91 1.75
C VAL A 134 -1.68 18.15 2.57
N ARG A 135 -2.65 19.07 2.77
CA ARG A 135 -2.42 20.29 3.56
C ARG A 135 -2.12 20.04 5.03
N MET A 136 -2.65 18.95 5.58
CA MET A 136 -2.43 18.56 6.97
C MET A 136 -1.18 17.68 7.14
N GLY A 137 -0.56 17.21 6.06
CA GLY A 137 0.48 16.17 6.12
C GLY A 137 -0.03 14.86 6.71
N GLU A 138 -1.33 14.59 6.59
CA GLU A 138 -1.96 13.42 7.22
C GLU A 138 -1.65 12.16 6.41
N SER A 139 -1.08 11.17 7.07
CA SER A 139 -0.74 9.89 6.47
C SER A 139 -1.96 8.99 6.31
N GLN A 140 -1.98 8.19 5.25
CA GLN A 140 -3.02 7.21 4.99
C GLN A 140 -2.47 5.80 5.18
N ASN A 141 -3.05 5.06 6.12
CA ASN A 141 -2.69 3.67 6.38
C ASN A 141 -3.54 2.74 5.49
N LEU A 142 -2.87 1.78 4.87
CA LEU A 142 -3.44 0.74 4.02
C LEU A 142 -2.99 -0.61 4.54
N ILE A 143 -3.92 -1.53 4.66
CA ILE A 143 -3.66 -2.89 5.10
C ILE A 143 -4.35 -3.83 4.14
N PHE A 144 -3.59 -4.71 3.52
CA PHE A 144 -4.11 -5.76 2.64
C PHE A 144 -3.34 -7.05 2.88
N THR A 145 -3.89 -8.17 2.42
CA THR A 145 -3.29 -9.49 2.58
C THR A 145 -2.95 -10.08 1.24
N ILE A 146 -1.87 -10.85 1.20
CA ILE A 146 -1.39 -11.55 0.02
C ILE A 146 -1.16 -13.02 0.35
N PRO A 147 -1.53 -13.94 -0.56
CA PRO A 147 -1.12 -15.33 -0.43
C PRO A 147 0.36 -15.46 -0.74
N ILE A 148 1.06 -16.30 0.03
CA ILE A 148 2.46 -16.67 -0.22
C ILE A 148 2.60 -18.19 -0.29
N ARG A 149 3.61 -18.63 -1.03
CA ARG A 149 4.04 -20.04 -1.10
C ARG A 149 5.40 -20.20 -0.44
N ASP A 150 5.72 -21.41 0.00
CA ASP A 150 6.98 -21.68 0.71
C ASP A 150 8.24 -21.27 -0.08
N HIS A 151 8.23 -21.46 -1.41
CA HIS A 151 9.34 -21.04 -2.27
C HIS A 151 9.49 -19.52 -2.40
N GLN A 152 8.45 -18.75 -2.08
CA GLN A 152 8.44 -17.28 -2.24
C GLN A 152 9.03 -16.56 -1.02
N LEU A 153 9.35 -17.28 0.06
CA LEU A 153 9.92 -16.71 1.29
C LEU A 153 11.30 -16.07 1.07
N THR A 154 12.02 -16.54 0.07
CA THR A 154 13.33 -16.00 -0.33
C THR A 154 13.22 -14.90 -1.37
N ASN A 155 12.02 -14.66 -1.93
CA ASN A 155 11.86 -13.68 -2.99
C ASN A 155 11.89 -12.25 -2.45
N VAL A 156 12.25 -11.33 -3.32
CA VAL A 156 12.21 -9.88 -3.10
C VAL A 156 10.87 -9.34 -3.60
N PHE A 157 10.11 -8.77 -2.69
CA PHE A 157 8.88 -8.06 -3.02
C PHE A 157 9.18 -6.57 -3.12
N GLN A 158 8.47 -5.87 -4.00
CA GLN A 158 8.60 -4.45 -4.19
C GLN A 158 7.22 -3.81 -4.15
N LEU A 159 7.02 -2.86 -3.26
CA LEU A 159 5.86 -1.99 -3.27
C LEU A 159 6.19 -0.74 -4.09
N ARG A 160 5.44 -0.48 -5.16
CA ARG A 160 5.57 0.69 -6.01
C ARG A 160 4.32 1.55 -5.89
N VAL A 161 4.49 2.85 -5.69
CA VAL A 161 3.41 3.85 -5.73
C VAL A 161 3.70 4.84 -6.85
N ALA A 162 2.80 4.89 -7.83
CA ALA A 162 2.94 5.70 -9.03
C ALA A 162 1.78 6.68 -9.16
N SER A 163 2.03 7.95 -9.51
CA SER A 163 0.95 8.91 -9.79
C SER A 163 0.14 8.46 -11.01
N GLU A 164 -1.18 8.57 -10.99
CA GLU A 164 -2.02 8.24 -12.15
C GLU A 164 -1.84 9.27 -13.28
N TYR A 165 -1.75 10.56 -12.93
CA TYR A 165 -1.85 11.67 -13.89
C TYR A 165 -0.52 12.37 -14.20
N PHE A 166 0.49 12.25 -13.33
CA PHE A 166 1.75 12.98 -13.49
C PHE A 166 2.91 12.03 -13.81
N LEU A 167 3.83 12.51 -14.64
CA LEU A 167 5.12 11.89 -14.91
C LEU A 167 6.13 12.37 -13.87
N VAL A 168 6.19 11.65 -12.76
CA VAL A 168 7.11 11.89 -11.64
C VAL A 168 7.74 10.53 -11.32
N ASP A 169 8.94 10.52 -10.76
CA ASP A 169 9.57 9.29 -10.29
C ASP A 169 8.64 8.54 -9.32
N ASP A 170 8.43 7.26 -9.60
CA ASP A 170 7.60 6.38 -8.77
C ASP A 170 8.32 6.11 -7.44
N THR A 171 7.58 6.08 -6.33
CA THR A 171 8.16 5.70 -5.04
C THR A 171 8.15 4.20 -4.86
N VAL A 172 9.31 3.67 -4.50
CA VAL A 172 9.59 2.24 -4.49
C VAL A 172 10.16 1.84 -3.13
N VAL A 173 9.55 0.84 -2.52
CA VAL A 173 9.99 0.27 -1.23
C VAL A 173 10.22 -1.23 -1.42
N ALA A 174 11.43 -1.68 -1.14
CA ALA A 174 11.75 -3.09 -1.11
C ALA A 174 11.21 -3.72 0.18
N LEU A 175 10.48 -4.81 0.04
CA LEU A 175 9.91 -5.60 1.11
C LEU A 175 10.57 -6.97 1.13
N SER A 176 11.25 -7.28 2.23
CA SER A 176 11.91 -8.57 2.42
C SER A 176 11.18 -9.41 3.46
N MET A 177 11.14 -10.72 3.22
CA MET A 177 10.61 -11.72 4.14
C MET A 177 11.71 -12.57 4.80
N HIS A 178 13.00 -12.27 4.60
CA HIS A 178 14.10 -13.13 5.05
C HIS A 178 14.11 -13.43 6.55
N ASN A 179 13.57 -12.52 7.38
CA ASN A 179 13.50 -12.67 8.82
C ASN A 179 12.07 -12.97 9.34
N CYS A 180 11.12 -13.30 8.46
CA CYS A 180 9.76 -13.60 8.85
C CYS A 180 9.64 -15.04 9.38
N ILE A 181 9.34 -15.17 10.67
CA ILE A 181 8.98 -16.46 11.27
C ILE A 181 7.50 -16.72 10.96
N LEU A 182 7.22 -17.67 10.06
CA LEU A 182 5.85 -18.07 9.76
C LEU A 182 5.22 -18.79 10.97
N PRO A 183 3.95 -18.48 11.31
CA PRO A 183 3.17 -19.29 12.24
C PRO A 183 3.08 -20.73 11.75
N LYS A 184 3.20 -21.70 12.67
CA LYS A 184 3.06 -23.11 12.32
C LYS A 184 1.64 -23.38 11.82
N SER A 185 1.54 -24.16 10.74
CA SER A 185 0.28 -24.75 10.30
C SER A 185 -0.15 -25.82 11.30
N TYR A 186 -0.89 -25.44 12.34
CA TYR A 186 -1.60 -26.43 13.14
C TYR A 186 -2.89 -26.79 12.39
N LYS A 187 -2.88 -27.94 11.73
CA LYS A 187 -4.08 -28.68 11.31
C LYS A 187 -4.27 -29.82 12.32
N ALA A 188 -5.46 -30.26 12.68
CA ALA A 188 -6.77 -30.13 12.05
C ALA A 188 -7.79 -29.60 13.06
N HIS A 189 -8.91 -29.07 12.57
CA HIS A 189 -10.11 -29.05 13.41
C HIS A 189 -10.33 -30.47 13.95
N THR A 190 -10.77 -30.61 15.21
CA THR A 190 -11.15 -31.93 15.72
C THR A 190 -12.26 -32.46 14.83
N ASP A 191 -12.02 -33.60 14.19
CA ASP A 191 -13.01 -34.21 13.31
C ASP A 191 -14.29 -34.49 14.10
N LEU A 192 -15.42 -34.22 13.45
CA LEU A 192 -16.71 -34.57 14.00
C LEU A 192 -16.87 -36.08 13.90
N LEU A 193 -16.91 -36.75 15.05
CA LEU A 193 -17.08 -38.19 15.14
C LEU A 193 -18.51 -38.55 14.69
N PRO A 194 -18.71 -39.65 13.93
CA PRO A 194 -20.03 -40.13 13.54
C PRO A 194 -20.70 -40.83 14.74
N LEU A 195 -21.02 -40.05 15.77
CA LEU A 195 -21.70 -40.50 16.97
C LEU A 195 -23.21 -40.49 16.74
N ASP A 196 -23.91 -41.44 17.34
CA ASP A 196 -25.36 -41.39 17.40
C ASP A 196 -25.81 -40.20 18.25
N PRO A 197 -26.86 -39.47 17.85
CA PRO A 197 -27.36 -38.32 18.61
C PRO A 197 -27.63 -38.68 20.07
N LEU A 198 -27.00 -37.96 20.99
CA LEU A 198 -27.14 -38.23 22.42
C LEU A 198 -28.51 -37.71 22.92
N PRO A 199 -29.36 -38.52 23.56
CA PRO A 199 -30.62 -38.04 24.11
C PRO A 199 -30.37 -37.12 25.31
N VAL A 200 -31.28 -36.16 25.54
CA VAL A 200 -31.22 -35.26 26.72
C VAL A 200 -31.25 -36.05 28.04
N LYS A 201 -31.86 -37.24 28.03
CA LYS A 201 -31.87 -38.19 29.16
C LYS A 201 -30.48 -38.67 29.60
N ALA A 202 -29.46 -38.49 28.78
CA ALA A 202 -28.07 -38.82 29.15
C ALA A 202 -27.53 -37.92 30.28
N ILE A 203 -28.20 -36.80 30.59
CA ILE A 203 -27.83 -35.88 31.68
C ILE A 203 -28.13 -36.48 33.07
N GLY A 204 -29.16 -37.33 33.19
CA GLY A 204 -29.48 -38.06 34.42
C GLY A 204 -30.09 -37.22 35.55
N ASN A 205 -30.62 -36.03 35.25
CA ASN A 205 -31.28 -35.16 36.23
C ASN A 205 -32.51 -34.48 35.61
N GLU A 206 -33.70 -34.85 36.08
CA GLU A 206 -34.99 -34.38 35.56
C GLU A 206 -35.14 -32.85 35.55
N LEU A 207 -34.55 -32.15 36.54
CA LEU A 207 -34.57 -30.69 36.58
C LEU A 207 -33.78 -30.09 35.42
N PHE A 208 -32.61 -30.65 35.09
CA PHE A 208 -31.80 -30.18 33.96
C PHE A 208 -32.35 -30.61 32.61
N GLU A 209 -32.95 -31.80 32.53
CA GLU A 209 -33.63 -32.27 31.33
C GLU A 209 -34.80 -31.35 30.95
N SER A 210 -35.57 -30.87 31.95
CA SER A 210 -36.73 -29.99 31.75
C SER A 210 -36.40 -28.63 31.10
N ILE A 211 -35.12 -28.23 31.10
CA ILE A 211 -34.66 -26.97 30.54
C ILE A 211 -34.52 -27.05 29.01
N TYR A 212 -34.30 -28.26 28.47
CA TYR A 212 -34.09 -28.45 27.03
C TYR A 212 -35.42 -28.71 26.32
N ASN A 213 -35.63 -28.03 25.20
CA ASN A 213 -36.84 -28.12 24.37
C ASN A 213 -36.72 -29.12 23.20
N PHE A 214 -35.69 -29.96 23.20
CA PHE A 214 -35.40 -30.95 22.15
C PHE A 214 -35.12 -32.33 22.76
N SER A 215 -35.26 -33.38 21.96
CA SER A 215 -35.09 -34.76 22.45
C SER A 215 -33.64 -35.27 22.37
N TYR A 216 -32.84 -34.77 21.42
CA TYR A 216 -31.47 -35.19 21.16
C TYR A 216 -30.55 -34.00 20.94
N PHE A 217 -29.32 -34.09 21.45
CA PHE A 217 -28.23 -33.16 21.20
C PHE A 217 -27.77 -33.22 19.74
N ASN A 218 -27.30 -32.09 19.22
CA ASN A 218 -26.68 -32.06 17.89
C ASN A 218 -25.31 -32.79 17.90
N PRO A 219 -24.71 -33.09 16.74
CA PRO A 219 -23.46 -33.85 16.68
C PRO A 219 -22.29 -33.22 17.45
N ILE A 220 -22.15 -31.88 17.43
CA ILE A 220 -21.10 -31.18 18.18
C ILE A 220 -21.33 -31.36 19.67
N GLN A 221 -22.54 -31.06 20.15
CA GLN A 221 -22.97 -31.21 21.54
C GLN A 221 -22.81 -32.65 22.01
N THR A 222 -23.17 -33.63 21.19
CA THR A 222 -23.01 -35.07 21.45
C THR A 222 -21.53 -35.42 21.66
N GLN A 223 -20.64 -34.89 20.82
CA GLN A 223 -19.20 -35.14 20.92
C GLN A 223 -18.54 -34.45 22.12
N VAL A 224 -19.04 -33.30 22.57
CA VAL A 224 -18.49 -32.55 23.71
C VAL A 224 -19.22 -32.77 25.02
N CYS A 225 -20.34 -33.51 25.04
CA CYS A 225 -21.17 -33.67 26.23
C CYS A 225 -20.39 -34.34 27.37
N PHE A 226 -19.74 -35.48 27.13
CA PHE A 226 -19.00 -36.21 28.18
C PHE A 226 -17.73 -35.50 28.70
N PRO A 227 -16.98 -34.72 27.89
CA PRO A 227 -15.89 -33.90 28.43
C PRO A 227 -16.34 -32.64 29.19
N LEU A 228 -17.55 -32.14 28.97
CA LEU A 228 -18.06 -30.90 29.58
C LEU A 228 -18.90 -31.12 30.85
N PHE A 229 -19.48 -32.31 31.01
CA PHE A 229 -20.25 -32.73 32.19
C PHE A 229 -19.42 -33.65 33.09
#